data_AF-A0AAJ0GAT2-F1
#
_entry.id   AF-A0AAJ0GAT2-F1
#
_cell.length_a   1.000
_cell.length_b   1.000
_cell.length_c   1.000
_cell.angle_alpha   90.00
_cell.angle_beta   90.00
_cell.angle_gamma   90.00
#
_symmetry.space_group_name_H-M   'P 1'
#
loop_
_entity.id
_entity.type
_entity.pdbx_description
1 polymer ?
#
loop_
_entity_poly.entity_id
_entity_poly.type
_entity_poly.pdbx_seq_one_letter_code
_entity_poly.pdbx_strand_id
1 'polypeptide(L)'
;MSTTQNSDAPAGDAADNDYVSRPGQAQAGVPVQCDNAAVEDPIDGATADSDAQLEKDDKDAIDKSNIVDSRTRGAAKSSGTYTEPGDEEGMPKE
;
A
#
# COMPACT_ATOMS: atom_id res chain seq x y z
N MET A 1 -26.38 -20.25 33.83
CA MET A 1 -25.54 -19.68 32.76
C MET A 1 -24.57 -20.77 32.34
N SER A 2 -24.85 -21.48 31.24
CA SER A 2 -24.03 -22.63 30.82
C SER A 2 -22.91 -22.14 29.91
N THR A 3 -21.67 -22.29 30.36
CA THR A 3 -20.47 -22.01 29.56
C THR A 3 -20.22 -23.20 28.65
N THR A 4 -20.74 -23.15 27.42
CA THR A 4 -20.36 -24.10 26.37
C THR A 4 -18.93 -23.80 25.95
N GLN A 5 -17.98 -24.56 26.48
CA GLN A 5 -16.59 -24.57 26.00
C GLN A 5 -16.59 -25.12 24.58
N ASN A 6 -16.24 -24.27 23.62
CA ASN A 6 -16.06 -24.61 22.21
C ASN A 6 -14.74 -25.39 22.03
N SER A 7 -14.68 -26.61 22.56
CA SER A 7 -13.45 -27.44 22.64
C SER A 7 -13.27 -28.41 21.47
N ASP A 8 -14.18 -28.41 20.48
CA ASP A 8 -14.26 -29.44 19.43
C ASP A 8 -13.99 -28.90 18.01
N ALA A 9 -13.59 -27.61 17.90
CA ALA A 9 -13.07 -27.07 16.66
C ALA A 9 -11.56 -27.32 16.60
N PRO A 10 -11.00 -27.80 15.46
CA PRO A 10 -9.56 -27.86 15.31
C PRO A 10 -8.98 -26.47 15.52
N ALA A 11 -7.97 -26.37 16.39
CA ALA A 11 -7.16 -25.17 16.48
C ALA A 11 -6.40 -25.06 15.16
N GLY A 12 -6.92 -24.28 14.21
CA GLY A 12 -6.24 -24.02 12.95
C GLY A 12 -4.86 -23.40 13.22
N ASP A 13 -3.89 -23.71 12.36
CA ASP A 13 -2.63 -22.99 12.37
C ASP A 13 -2.88 -21.54 11.93
N ALA A 14 -2.42 -20.59 12.74
CA ALA A 14 -2.63 -19.17 12.49
C ALA A 14 -1.72 -18.62 11.37
N ALA A 15 -0.73 -19.40 10.93
CA ALA A 15 0.18 -19.06 9.84
C ALA A 15 0.11 -20.14 8.76
N ASP A 16 -0.07 -19.71 7.52
CA ASP A 16 -0.10 -20.56 6.32
C ASP A 16 0.90 -20.02 5.29
N ASN A 17 1.85 -20.86 4.89
CA ASN A 17 2.86 -20.50 3.90
C ASN A 17 2.85 -21.43 2.68
N ASP A 18 1.80 -22.25 2.50
CA ASP A 18 1.73 -23.25 1.43
C ASP A 18 1.67 -22.61 0.03
N TYR A 19 1.24 -21.36 -0.03
CA TYR A 19 1.11 -20.58 -1.27
C TYR A 19 2.22 -19.53 -1.49
N VAL A 20 3.26 -19.53 -0.66
CA VAL A 20 4.39 -18.59 -0.83
C VAL A 20 5.10 -18.80 -2.16
N SER A 21 5.46 -17.69 -2.81
CA SER A 21 6.16 -17.72 -4.08
C SER A 21 7.52 -18.40 -3.97
N ARG A 22 7.74 -19.39 -4.84
CA ARG A 22 9.00 -20.13 -4.94
C ARG A 22 10.11 -19.25 -5.53
N PRO A 23 11.40 -19.59 -5.27
CA PRO A 23 12.52 -18.92 -5.94
C PRO A 23 12.36 -18.92 -7.46
N GLY A 24 12.45 -17.75 -8.09
CA GLY A 24 12.26 -17.55 -9.53
C GLY A 24 10.81 -17.31 -9.99
N GLN A 25 9.81 -17.63 -9.15
CA GLN A 25 8.39 -17.32 -9.42
C GLN A 25 8.03 -15.90 -8.95
N ALA A 26 8.75 -15.37 -7.95
CA ALA A 26 8.51 -14.03 -7.41
C ALA A 26 8.66 -12.92 -8.47
N GLN A 27 9.35 -13.20 -9.58
CA GLN A 27 9.59 -12.27 -10.68
C GLN A 27 8.62 -12.44 -11.86
N ALA A 28 7.77 -13.49 -11.85
CA ALA A 28 6.95 -13.90 -12.99
C ALA A 28 5.46 -13.48 -12.88
N GLY A 29 5.11 -12.66 -11.89
CA GLY A 29 3.74 -12.24 -11.62
C GLY A 29 3.62 -11.43 -10.33
N VAL A 30 2.47 -11.49 -9.66
CA VAL A 30 2.29 -10.91 -8.32
C VAL A 30 2.85 -11.90 -7.28
N PRO A 31 3.96 -11.59 -6.61
CA PRO A 31 4.54 -12.50 -5.62
C PRO A 31 3.66 -12.57 -4.37
N VAL A 32 3.44 -13.79 -3.89
CA VAL A 32 2.84 -14.08 -2.59
C VAL A 32 3.94 -14.21 -1.56
N GLN A 33 3.90 -13.38 -0.53
CA GLN A 33 4.85 -13.35 0.58
C GLN A 33 4.41 -14.29 1.71
N CYS A 34 5.36 -14.70 2.55
CA CYS A 34 5.06 -15.46 3.77
C CYS A 34 4.26 -14.60 4.76
N ASP A 35 3.41 -15.22 5.58
CA ASP A 35 2.63 -14.53 6.61
C ASP A 35 3.50 -13.77 7.63
N ASN A 36 4.66 -14.34 7.98
CA ASN A 36 5.60 -13.73 8.91
C ASN A 36 6.72 -12.95 8.22
N ALA A 37 6.59 -12.67 6.91
CA ALA A 37 7.53 -11.80 6.22
C ALA A 37 7.44 -10.39 6.80
N ALA A 38 8.59 -9.78 7.08
CA ALA A 38 8.63 -8.38 7.46
C ALA A 38 8.10 -7.53 6.29
N VAL A 39 7.15 -6.66 6.58
CA VAL A 39 6.67 -5.64 5.66
C VAL A 39 7.43 -4.36 5.97
N GLU A 40 7.94 -3.71 4.93
CA GLU A 40 8.57 -2.39 5.05
C GLU A 40 7.54 -1.39 5.55
N ASP A 41 7.80 -0.81 6.72
CA ASP A 41 7.02 0.31 7.24
C ASP A 41 7.69 1.61 6.75
N PRO A 42 7.01 2.43 5.93
CA PRO A 42 7.56 3.70 5.48
C PRO A 42 7.75 4.72 6.62
N ILE A 43 7.22 4.44 7.81
CA ILE A 43 7.29 5.30 8.98
C ILE A 43 8.53 4.93 9.81
N ASP A 44 9.43 5.89 9.99
CA ASP A 44 10.53 5.76 10.94
C ASP A 44 10.01 5.95 12.37
N GLY A 45 9.79 4.85 13.09
CA GLY A 45 9.27 4.88 14.46
C GLY A 45 10.13 5.65 15.47
N ALA A 46 11.42 5.90 15.18
CA ALA A 46 12.27 6.69 16.07
C ALA A 46 12.01 8.20 15.97
N THR A 47 11.48 8.67 14.83
CA THR A 47 11.23 10.08 14.58
C THR A 47 9.77 10.42 14.40
N ALA A 48 8.92 9.45 14.04
CA ALA A 48 7.51 9.65 13.79
C ALA A 48 6.73 10.16 15.00
N ASP A 49 7.04 9.67 16.21
CA ASP A 49 6.42 10.09 17.48
C ASP A 49 7.33 11.04 18.28
N SER A 50 7.95 12.00 17.58
CA SER A 50 8.83 12.98 18.21
C SER A 50 8.18 14.36 18.29
N ASP A 51 8.55 15.14 19.33
CA ASP A 51 8.12 16.53 19.47
C ASP A 51 8.44 17.39 18.23
N ALA A 52 9.52 17.05 17.52
CA ALA A 52 9.91 17.73 16.29
C ALA A 52 8.92 17.51 15.13
N GLN A 53 8.27 16.34 15.05
CA GLN A 53 7.19 16.12 14.09
C GLN A 53 5.94 16.92 14.46
N LEU A 54 5.56 16.93 15.73
CA LEU A 54 4.41 17.73 16.20
C LEU A 54 4.61 19.22 15.89
N GLU A 55 5.80 19.76 16.14
CA GLU A 55 6.10 21.18 15.86
C GLU A 55 6.09 21.51 14.36
N LYS A 56 6.36 20.52 13.50
CA LYS A 56 6.26 20.66 12.05
C LYS A 56 4.81 20.59 11.60
N ASP A 57 4.06 19.62 12.11
CA ASP A 57 2.63 19.45 11.82
C ASP A 57 1.83 20.71 12.21
N ASP A 58 2.14 21.32 13.36
CA ASP A 58 1.51 22.57 13.79
C ASP A 58 1.79 23.73 12.82
N LYS A 59 2.99 23.80 12.24
CA LYS A 59 3.34 24.80 11.22
C LYS A 59 2.60 24.53 9.91
N ASP A 60 2.64 23.28 9.45
CA ASP A 60 2.04 22.86 8.18
C ASP A 60 0.51 22.99 8.22
N ALA A 61 -0.12 22.75 9.38
CA ALA A 61 -1.57 22.87 9.58
C ALA A 61 -2.08 24.32 9.43
N ILE A 62 -1.25 25.31 9.77
CA ILE A 62 -1.59 26.74 9.67
C ILE A 62 -1.12 27.31 8.32
N ASP A 63 -0.20 26.63 7.62
CA ASP A 63 0.35 27.07 6.34
C ASP A 63 -0.68 26.99 5.21
N LYS A 64 -1.24 28.15 4.87
CA LYS A 64 -2.20 28.29 3.77
C LYS A 64 -1.57 28.10 2.39
N SER A 65 -0.24 28.18 2.27
CA SER A 65 0.44 27.99 0.98
C SER A 65 0.38 26.55 0.47
N ASN A 66 0.18 25.58 1.39
CA ASN A 66 -0.03 24.18 1.07
C ASN A 66 -1.50 23.84 0.74
N ILE A 67 -2.42 24.81 0.82
CA ILE A 67 -3.83 24.61 0.50
C ILE A 67 -4.04 24.80 -1.00
N VAL A 68 -4.70 23.82 -1.64
CA VAL A 68 -5.12 23.96 -3.04
C VAL A 68 -6.25 24.98 -3.13
N ASP A 69 -6.06 26.05 -3.91
CA ASP A 69 -7.00 27.17 -4.04
C ASP A 69 -8.41 26.80 -4.52
N SER A 70 -8.55 25.69 -5.25
CA SER A 70 -9.82 25.27 -5.82
C SER A 70 -9.94 23.76 -5.93
N ARG A 71 -11.17 23.26 -6.14
CA ARG A 71 -11.41 21.83 -6.36
C ARG A 71 -10.68 21.38 -7.63
N THR A 72 -9.93 20.29 -7.53
CA THR A 72 -9.25 19.64 -8.68
C THR A 72 -10.23 18.91 -9.62
N ARG A 73 -11.54 18.96 -9.38
CA ARG A 73 -12.55 18.34 -10.23
C ARG A 73 -12.60 19.10 -11.57
N GLY A 74 -12.10 18.46 -12.63
CA GLY A 74 -11.96 19.08 -13.95
C GLY A 74 -10.52 19.46 -14.32
N ALA A 75 -9.54 19.23 -13.44
CA ALA A 75 -8.11 19.36 -13.75
C ALA A 75 -7.58 18.21 -14.64
N ALA A 76 -8.44 17.26 -15.03
CA ALA A 76 -8.12 16.27 -16.03
C ALA A 76 -7.82 16.96 -17.36
N LYS A 77 -6.98 16.34 -18.19
CA LYS A 77 -6.76 16.83 -19.56
C LYS A 77 -8.11 16.92 -20.28
N SER A 78 -8.23 17.84 -21.24
CA SER A 78 -9.41 17.98 -22.09
C SER A 78 -9.89 16.62 -22.62
N SER A 79 -11.21 16.48 -22.83
CA SER A 79 -11.77 15.29 -23.46
C SER A 79 -11.02 14.98 -24.76
N GLY A 80 -10.56 13.74 -24.92
CA GLY A 80 -9.80 13.31 -26.11
C GLY A 80 -8.29 13.55 -26.07
N THR A 81 -7.72 14.03 -24.96
CA THR A 81 -6.25 14.22 -24.83
C THR A 81 -5.52 12.98 -24.31
N TYR A 82 -6.26 12.01 -23.79
CA TYR A 82 -5.70 10.70 -23.45
C TYR A 82 -5.76 9.85 -24.71
N THR A 83 -4.59 9.50 -25.23
CA THR A 83 -4.45 8.63 -26.40
C THR A 83 -4.00 7.27 -25.89
N GLU A 84 -4.68 6.20 -26.31
CA GLU A 84 -4.22 4.84 -26.05
C GLU A 84 -2.91 4.61 -26.83
N PRO A 85 -1.91 3.93 -26.25
CA PRO A 85 -0.70 3.54 -26.97
C PRO A 85 -1.08 2.70 -28.19
N GLY A 86 -0.43 2.92 -29.32
CA GLY A 86 -0.61 2.05 -30.50
C GLY A 86 -0.13 0.62 -30.23
N ASP A 87 -0.56 -0.34 -31.05
CA ASP A 87 -0.25 -1.78 -30.86
C ASP A 87 1.26 -2.08 -30.73
N GLU A 88 2.13 -1.23 -31.31
CA GLU A 88 3.59 -1.35 -31.28
C GLU A 88 4.27 -0.44 -30.25
N GLU A 89 3.53 0.45 -29.60
CA GLU A 89 4.08 1.45 -28.66
C GLU A 89 4.29 0.84 -27.27
N GLY A 90 5.56 0.76 -26.83
CA GLY A 90 5.95 0.15 -25.57
C GLY A 90 6.41 -1.31 -25.68
N MET A 91 6.37 -1.89 -26.88
CA MET A 91 7.00 -3.19 -27.15
C MET A 91 8.52 -3.02 -27.35
N PRO A 92 9.36 -3.95 -26.86
CA PRO A 92 10.78 -3.95 -27.15
C PRO A 92 11.02 -4.19 -28.64
N LYS A 93 11.91 -3.40 -29.26
CA LYS A 93 12.33 -3.59 -30.65
C LYS A 93 13.32 -4.75 -30.71
N GLU A 94 13.13 -5.65 -31.68
CA GLU A 94 14.08 -6.71 -32.02
C GLU A 94 15.42 -6.16 -32.53
#